data_AF-A0A1H1FKH3-F1
#
_entry.id   AF-A0A1H1FKH3-F1
#
_cell.length_a   1.000
_cell.length_b   1.000
_cell.length_c   1.000
_cell.angle_alpha   90.00
_cell.angle_beta   90.00
_cell.angle_gamma   90.00
#
_symmetry.space_group_name_H-M   'P 1'
#
loop_
_entity.id
_entity.type
_entity.pdbx_description
1 polymer ?
#
loop_
_entity_poly.entity_id
_entity_poly.type
_entity_poly.pdbx_seq_one_letter_code
_entity_poly.pdbx_strand_id
1 'polypeptide(L)' 'MRNKYAGICYRCHGNVPAGAGHFERHQGKWRTQHADCAIKAKQEKES' A
#
# COMPACT_ATOMS: atom_id res chain seq x y z
N MET A 1 -2.85 -8.48 -3.74
CA MET A 1 -4.22 -8.62 -3.20
C MET A 1 -4.77 -7.22 -2.95
N ARG A 2 -5.96 -6.90 -3.48
CA ARG A 2 -6.64 -5.62 -3.23
C ARG A 2 -7.08 -5.55 -1.76
N ASN A 3 -7.07 -4.38 -1.15
CA ASN A 3 -7.57 -4.23 0.22
C ASN A 3 -9.09 -4.47 0.28
N LYS A 4 -9.55 -5.41 1.10
CA LYS A 4 -10.99 -5.62 1.32
C LYS A 4 -11.62 -4.50 2.16
N TYR A 5 -10.83 -3.87 3.01
CA TYR A 5 -11.27 -2.81 3.94
C TYR A 5 -10.51 -1.51 3.67
N ALA A 6 -11.19 -0.38 3.88
CA ALA A 6 -10.53 0.91 3.87
C ALA A 6 -9.49 0.98 5.00
N GLY A 7 -8.41 1.72 4.77
CA GLY A 7 -7.34 1.86 5.75
C GLY A 7 -6.41 3.02 5.40
N ILE A 8 -5.36 3.20 6.19
CA ILE A 8 -4.39 4.28 5.96
C ILE A 8 -3.15 3.73 5.26
N CYS A 9 -2.71 4.43 4.22
CA CYS A 9 -1.50 4.09 3.50
C CYS A 9 -0.29 4.36 4.39
N TYR A 10 0.55 3.35 4.64
CA TYR A 10 1.74 3.55 5.47
C TYR A 10 2.82 4.43 4.82
N ARG A 11 2.73 4.70 3.51
CA ARG A 11 3.72 5.49 2.77
C ARG A 11 3.37 6.98 2.76
N CYS A 12 2.18 7.32 2.29
CA CYS A 12 1.73 8.71 2.18
C CYS A 12 0.81 9.16 3.34
N HIS A 13 0.47 8.25 4.27
CA HIS A 13 -0.46 8.48 5.38
C HIS A 13 -1.88 8.92 4.96
N GLY A 14 -2.20 8.80 3.66
CA GLY A 14 -3.52 9.12 3.12
C GLY A 14 -4.53 7.98 3.27
N ASN A 15 -5.82 8.32 3.17
CA ASN A 15 -6.90 7.35 3.20
C ASN A 15 -6.90 6.47 1.93
N VAL A 16 -7.01 5.16 2.13
CA VAL A 16 -7.05 4.13 1.09
C VAL A 16 -8.46 3.54 1.09
N PRO A 17 -9.31 3.86 0.10
CA PRO A 17 -10.63 3.25 0.02
C PRO A 17 -10.54 1.73 -0.17
N ALA A 18 -11.57 1.00 0.26
CA ALA A 18 -11.66 -0.44 0.02
C ALA A 18 -11.65 -0.74 -1.48
N GLY A 19 -10.85 -1.71 -1.92
CA GLY A 19 -10.65 -2.08 -3.32
C GLY A 19 -9.67 -1.20 -4.10
N ALA A 20 -9.22 -0.07 -3.55
CA ALA A 20 -8.32 0.86 -4.23
C ALA A 20 -6.84 0.66 -3.88
N GLY A 21 -6.55 -0.02 -2.78
CA GLY A 21 -5.20 -0.25 -2.28
C GLY A 21 -4.76 -1.71 -2.31
N HIS A 22 -3.56 -1.92 -1.78
CA HIS A 22 -2.91 -3.22 -1.65
C HIS A 22 -2.48 -3.46 -0.20
N PHE A 23 -2.51 -4.74 0.19
CA PHE A 23 -1.90 -5.19 1.42
C PHE A 23 -0.51 -5.77 1.14
N GLU A 24 0.47 -5.30 1.89
CA GLU A 24 1.86 -5.78 1.88
C GLU A 24 2.21 -6.35 3.25
N ARG A 25 2.95 -7.46 3.27
CA ARG A 25 3.54 -7.99 4.52
C ARG A 25 4.91 -7.38 4.69
N HIS A 26 5.11 -6.65 5.77
CA HIS A 26 6.40 -6.08 6.14
C HIS A 26 6.72 -6.45 7.59
N GLN A 27 7.82 -7.18 7.80
CA GLN A 27 8.28 -7.63 9.12
C GLN A 27 7.18 -8.33 9.95
N GLY A 28 6.44 -9.25 9.33
CA GLY A 28 5.36 -9.99 9.98
C GLY A 28 4.06 -9.20 10.20
N LYS A 29 4.03 -7.90 9.91
CA LYS A 29 2.83 -7.06 10.01
C LYS A 29 2.22 -6.80 8.65
N TRP A 30 0.89 -6.78 8.59
CA TRP A 30 0.16 -6.34 7.40
C TRP A 30 0.09 -4.82 7.38
N ARG A 31 0.42 -4.23 6.23
CA ARG A 31 0.31 -2.80 6.00
C ARG A 31 -0.54 -2.54 4.75
N THR A 32 -1.39 -1.54 4.83
CA THR A 32 -2.15 -1.05 3.68
C THR A 32 -1.34 0.01 2.97
N GLN A 33 -1.33 -0.01 1.65
CA GLN A 33 -0.76 1.05 0.82
C GLN A 33 -1.63 1.29 -0.42
N HIS A 34 -1.58 2.49 -0.99
CA HIS A 34 -2.20 2.72 -2.30
C HIS A 34 -1.49 1.91 -3.38
N ALA A 35 -2.23 1.55 -4.43
CA ALA A 35 -1.66 0.94 -5.63
C ALA A 35 -0.57 1.83 -6.25
N ASP A 36 -0.83 3.14 -6.36
CA ASP A 36 0.12 4.12 -6.90
C ASP A 36 1.41 4.19 -6.07
N CYS A 37 1.28 4.28 -4.74
CA CYS A 37 2.43 4.29 -3.83
C CYS A 37 3.24 2.99 -3.91
N ALA A 38 2.61 1.85 -4.24
CA ALA A 38 3.32 0.60 -4.47
C ALA A 38 4.15 0.62 -5.74
N ILE A 39 3.62 1.21 -6.81
CA ILE A 39 4.30 1.31 -8.11
C ILE A 39 5.49 2.25 -8.00
N LYS A 40 5.30 3.45 -7.42
CA LYS A 40 6.40 4.42 -7.20
C LYS A 40 7.55 3.81 -6.40
N ALA A 41 7.22 3.14 -5.30
CA ALA A 41 8.21 2.49 -4.46
C ALA A 41 9.00 1.37 -5.15
N LYS A 42 8.37 0.71 -6.14
CA LYS A 42 9.04 -0.32 -6.95
C LYS A 42 10.05 0.32 -7.90
N GLN A 43 9.66 1.42 -8.54
CA GLN A 43 10.52 2.19 -9.44
C GLN A 43 11.74 2.77 -8.71
N GLU A 44 11.56 3.30 -7.49
CA GLU A 44 12.66 3.84 -6.67
C GLU A 44 13.71 2.80 -6.24
N LYS A 45 13.36 1.50 -6.23
CA LYS A 45 14.30 0.43 -5.83
C LYS A 45 15.14 -0.12 -6.97
N GLU A 46 14.79 0.19 -8.22
CA GLU A 46 15.50 -0.29 -9.42
C GLU A 46 16.43 0.78 -10.03
N SER A 47 16.69 1.90 -9.32
CA SER A 47 17.69 2.92 -9.68
C SER A 47 18.94 2.88 -8.81
#